data_AF-A0AAV1IWW5-F1
#
_entry.id   AF-A0AAV1IWW5-F1
#
_cell.length_a   1.000
_cell.length_b   1.000
_cell.length_c   1.000
_cell.angle_alpha   90.00
_cell.angle_beta   90.00
_cell.angle_gamma   90.00
#
_symmetry.space_group_name_H-M   'P 1'
#
loop_
_entity.id
_entity.type
_entity.pdbx_description
1 polymer ?
#
loop_
_entity_poly.entity_id
_entity_poly.type
_entity_poly.pdbx_seq_one_letter_code
_entity_poly.pdbx_strand_id
1 'polypeptide(L)'
;MVDKRADKQFICDFIEVYRGLPALWDAKCKEYTNRTRKGEQYDVLLEKYREKFPDAEKPDVVKKINSLRTNFRKELKRIREAEKSGAEDVEPVLWYFEEMSFLQAQETPTPSISTMDTCQETSTLDEFHEENCNEDANNGTRYTANVGPSKNTKIKKPLHPTDELIQLATRRLKQPEDDCDKVAAAWAVELRKMDPRQQMFAKKAINDILFEGQMGTLHRHSVEINASHASTSNTV
;
A
#
# COMPACT_ATOMS: atom_id res chain seq x y z
N MET A 1 23.15 9.96 18.68
CA MET A 1 21.92 10.75 18.90
C MET A 1 21.51 11.30 17.55
N VAL A 2 20.42 10.80 16.97
CA VAL A 2 19.88 11.35 15.71
C VAL A 2 19.28 12.71 16.03
N ASP A 3 19.73 13.75 15.32
CA ASP A 3 19.31 15.13 15.56
C ASP A 3 17.86 15.32 15.06
N LYS A 4 16.91 15.35 16.01
CA LYS A 4 15.48 15.53 15.73
C LYS A 4 15.17 16.81 14.96
N ARG A 5 16.03 17.84 15.04
CA ARG A 5 15.82 19.11 14.32
C ARG A 5 16.21 18.96 12.84
N ALA A 6 17.35 18.33 12.57
CA ALA A 6 17.79 18.02 11.21
C ALA A 6 16.80 17.08 10.50
N ASP A 7 16.24 16.11 11.23
CA ASP A 7 15.22 15.21 10.70
C ASP A 7 13.94 15.94 10.27
N LYS A 8 13.49 16.91 11.07
CA LYS A 8 12.31 17.71 10.74
C LYS A 8 12.55 18.58 9.51
N GLN A 9 13.70 19.27 9.48
CA GLN A 9 14.07 20.12 8.36
C GLN A 9 14.15 19.33 7.05
N PHE A 10 14.82 18.17 7.07
CA PHE A 10 14.91 17.31 5.89
C PHE A 10 13.54 16.93 5.32
N ILE A 11 12.58 16.63 6.18
CA ILE A 11 11.22 16.27 5.73
C ILE A 11 10.48 17.48 5.18
N CYS A 12 10.64 18.68 5.75
CA CYS A 12 10.11 19.91 5.15
C CYS A 12 10.70 20.13 3.76
N ASP A 13 12.03 20.08 3.62
CA ASP A 13 12.71 20.26 2.33
C ASP A 13 12.27 19.19 1.31
N PHE A 14 12.09 17.94 1.78
CA PHE A 14 11.59 16.85 0.95
C PHE A 14 10.15 17.11 0.46
N ILE A 15 9.28 17.62 1.33
CA ILE A 15 7.89 17.97 0.98
C ILE A 15 7.88 19.17 0.03
N GLU A 16 8.77 20.15 0.21
CA GLU A 16 8.89 21.31 -0.66
C GLU A 16 9.30 20.92 -2.09
N VAL A 17 10.33 20.06 -2.23
CA VAL A 17 10.70 19.50 -3.53
C VAL A 17 9.52 18.74 -4.13
N TYR A 18 8.87 17.89 -3.34
CA TYR A 18 7.70 17.13 -3.78
C TYR A 18 6.53 18.02 -4.25
N ARG A 19 6.28 19.14 -3.58
CA ARG A 19 5.27 20.14 -3.97
C ARG A 19 5.57 20.73 -5.35
N GLY A 20 6.84 20.91 -5.69
CA GLY A 20 7.29 21.38 -7.01
C GLY A 20 7.18 20.35 -8.14
N LEU A 21 6.73 19.12 -7.87
CA LEU A 21 6.68 18.01 -8.82
C LEU A 21 5.22 17.60 -9.15
N PRO A 22 4.50 18.41 -9.97
CA PRO A 22 3.07 18.20 -10.22
C PRO A 22 2.74 16.90 -10.96
N ALA A 23 3.66 16.25 -11.67
CA ALA A 23 3.39 14.94 -12.27
C ALA A 23 3.21 13.83 -11.21
N LEU A 24 3.70 14.06 -9.98
CA LEU A 24 3.60 13.09 -8.89
C LEU A 24 2.31 13.22 -8.09
N TRP A 25 1.66 14.39 -8.13
CA TRP A 25 0.51 14.67 -7.28
C TRP A 25 -0.61 15.40 -7.98
N ASP A 26 -0.38 16.26 -8.97
CA ASP A 26 -1.44 17.06 -9.60
C ASP A 26 -2.24 16.33 -10.68
N ALA A 27 -3.36 15.67 -10.33
CA ALA A 27 -4.26 15.00 -11.27
C ALA A 27 -4.86 15.92 -12.35
N LYS A 28 -4.85 17.25 -12.14
CA LYS A 28 -5.33 18.23 -13.13
C LYS A 28 -4.25 18.61 -14.14
N CYS A 29 -2.98 18.32 -13.84
CA CYS A 29 -1.87 18.60 -14.73
C CYS A 29 -1.76 17.54 -15.84
N LYS A 30 -1.45 17.96 -17.07
CA LYS A 30 -1.21 17.06 -18.20
C LYS A 30 -0.03 16.13 -17.97
N GLU A 31 0.90 16.52 -17.11
CA GLU A 31 2.10 15.73 -16.81
C GLU A 31 1.79 14.51 -15.92
N TYR A 32 0.68 14.51 -15.20
CA TYR A 32 0.29 13.42 -14.29
C TYR A 32 0.10 12.08 -15.00
N THR A 33 -0.45 12.11 -16.23
CA THR A 33 -0.62 10.92 -17.07
C THR A 33 0.63 10.58 -17.88
N ASN A 34 1.64 11.46 -17.91
CA ASN A 34 2.87 11.22 -18.65
C ASN A 34 3.85 10.39 -17.82
N ARG A 35 3.96 9.10 -18.15
CA ARG A 35 4.84 8.14 -17.47
C ARG A 35 6.32 8.57 -17.47
N THR A 36 6.80 9.14 -18.57
CA THR A 36 8.20 9.59 -18.68
C THR A 36 8.48 10.75 -17.72
N ARG A 37 7.62 11.78 -17.73
CA ARG A 37 7.73 12.93 -16.82
C ARG A 37 7.61 12.50 -15.36
N LYS A 38 6.69 11.57 -15.06
CA LYS A 38 6.54 11.00 -13.72
C LYS A 38 7.82 10.29 -13.26
N GLY A 39 8.44 9.51 -14.15
CA GLY A 39 9.72 8.86 -13.92
C GLY A 39 10.85 9.84 -13.59
N GLU A 40 11.00 10.90 -14.38
CA GLU A 40 11.99 11.97 -14.18
C GLU A 40 11.75 12.73 -12.87
N GLN A 41 10.51 13.04 -12.52
CA GLN A 41 10.20 13.72 -11.26
C GLN A 41 10.49 12.82 -10.05
N TYR A 42 10.27 11.50 -10.16
CA TYR A 42 10.73 10.56 -9.15
C TYR A 42 12.25 10.51 -9.03
N ASP A 43 13.01 10.70 -10.12
CA ASP A 43 14.47 10.79 -10.07
C ASP A 43 14.94 12.01 -9.28
N VAL A 44 14.33 13.18 -9.53
CA VAL A 44 14.62 14.42 -8.78
C VAL A 44 14.33 14.24 -7.28
N LEU A 45 13.19 13.65 -6.94
CA LEU A 45 12.82 13.43 -5.54
C LEU A 45 13.71 12.36 -4.86
N LEU A 46 14.17 11.37 -5.63
CA LEU A 46 15.11 10.35 -5.16
C LEU A 46 16.48 10.95 -4.85
N GLU A 47 16.97 11.87 -5.68
CA GLU A 47 18.22 12.60 -5.41
C GLU A 47 18.16 13.31 -4.05
N LYS A 48 17.06 14.03 -3.78
CA LYS A 48 16.83 14.66 -2.48
C LYS A 48 16.78 13.64 -1.34
N TYR A 49 16.15 12.48 -1.57
CA TYR A 49 16.04 11.43 -0.56
C TYR A 49 17.40 10.78 -0.23
N ARG A 50 18.29 10.67 -1.23
CA ARG A 50 19.63 10.10 -1.09
C ARG A 50 20.60 10.94 -0.28
N GLU A 51 20.34 12.24 -0.11
CA GLU A 51 21.11 13.10 0.82
C GLU A 51 21.14 12.51 2.24
N LYS A 52 20.08 11.79 2.63
CA LYS A 52 19.95 11.14 3.94
C LYS A 52 20.07 9.63 3.89
N PHE A 53 19.64 9.00 2.79
CA PHE A 53 19.65 7.55 2.60
C PHE A 53 20.37 7.20 1.28
N PRO A 54 21.72 7.11 1.27
CA PRO A 54 22.49 6.98 0.04
C PRO A 54 22.11 5.78 -0.83
N ASP A 55 21.73 4.66 -0.21
CA ASP A 55 21.37 3.41 -0.88
C ASP A 55 19.89 3.33 -1.28
N ALA A 56 19.12 4.41 -1.11
CA ALA A 56 17.69 4.39 -1.40
C ALA A 56 17.41 4.28 -2.91
N GLU A 57 16.26 3.66 -3.21
CA GLU A 57 15.74 3.53 -4.56
C GLU A 57 14.35 4.18 -4.69
N LYS A 58 13.88 4.34 -5.94
CA LYS A 58 12.53 4.86 -6.24
C LYS A 58 11.40 4.24 -5.39
N PRO A 59 11.32 2.91 -5.16
CA PRO A 59 10.29 2.33 -4.31
C PRO A 59 10.28 2.88 -2.87
N ASP A 60 11.42 3.26 -2.32
CA ASP A 60 11.49 3.80 -0.95
C ASP A 60 10.92 5.22 -0.89
N VAL A 61 11.17 6.02 -1.91
CA VAL A 61 10.59 7.36 -2.09
C VAL A 61 9.07 7.25 -2.24
N VAL A 62 8.58 6.29 -3.04
CA VAL A 62 7.14 6.03 -3.19
C VAL A 62 6.51 5.65 -1.85
N LYS A 63 7.13 4.71 -1.10
CA LYS A 63 6.67 4.34 0.25
C LYS A 63 6.64 5.54 1.18
N LYS A 64 7.67 6.40 1.12
CA LYS A 64 7.76 7.61 1.95
C LYS A 64 6.63 8.60 1.64
N ILE A 65 6.38 8.90 0.37
CA ILE A 65 5.27 9.78 -0.06
C ILE A 65 3.92 9.19 0.39
N ASN A 66 3.71 7.89 0.21
CA ASN A 66 2.45 7.25 0.61
C ASN A 66 2.21 7.28 2.12
N SER A 67 3.28 7.15 2.92
CA SER A 67 3.21 7.34 4.37
C SER A 67 2.83 8.78 4.74
N LEU A 68 3.47 9.78 4.11
CA LEU A 68 3.15 11.19 4.33
C LEU A 68 1.71 11.54 3.95
N ARG A 69 1.25 11.08 2.78
CA ARG A 69 -0.15 11.25 2.32
C ARG A 69 -1.16 10.60 3.27
N THR A 70 -0.88 9.39 3.74
CA THR A 70 -1.76 8.70 4.70
C THR A 70 -1.88 9.46 6.01
N ASN A 71 -0.76 9.98 6.55
CA ASN A 71 -0.77 10.78 7.76
C ASN A 71 -1.53 12.09 7.57
N PHE A 72 -1.29 12.78 6.45
CA PHE A 72 -2.00 14.01 6.10
C PHE A 72 -3.52 13.81 6.00
N ARG A 73 -3.99 12.74 5.32
CA ARG A 73 -5.42 12.41 5.22
C ARG A 73 -6.07 12.13 6.56
N LYS A 74 -5.40 11.37 7.43
CA LYS A 74 -5.89 11.07 8.78
C LYS A 74 -6.04 12.36 9.58
N GLU A 75 -5.05 13.24 9.46
CA GLU A 75 -5.07 14.53 10.14
C GLU A 75 -6.16 15.45 9.59
N LEU A 76 -6.32 15.53 8.28
CA LEU A 76 -7.39 16.29 7.64
C LEU A 76 -8.77 15.78 8.04
N LYS A 77 -8.95 14.45 8.12
CA LYS A 77 -10.18 13.82 8.61
C LYS A 77 -10.45 14.21 10.07
N ARG A 78 -9.44 14.14 10.94
CA ARG A 78 -9.53 14.53 12.36
C ARG A 78 -9.99 15.98 12.51
N ILE A 79 -9.41 16.91 11.74
CA ILE A 79 -9.76 18.34 11.76
C ILE A 79 -11.21 18.53 11.29
N ARG A 80 -11.59 17.96 10.14
CA ARG A 80 -12.96 18.05 9.60
C ARG A 80 -14.02 17.46 10.54
N GLU A 81 -13.72 16.36 11.23
CA GLU A 81 -14.63 15.74 12.19
C GLU A 81 -14.81 16.62 13.44
N ALA A 82 -13.73 17.24 13.91
CA ALA A 82 -13.79 18.14 15.05
C ALA A 82 -14.57 19.43 14.72
N GLU A 83 -14.33 20.03 13.56
CA GLU A 83 -15.12 21.16 13.03
C GLU A 83 -16.61 20.81 12.97
N LYS A 84 -16.96 19.62 12.44
CA LYS A 84 -18.35 19.16 12.35
C LYS A 84 -19.01 18.94 13.72
N SER A 85 -18.22 18.63 14.75
CA SER A 85 -18.69 18.49 16.13
C SER A 85 -18.86 19.83 16.87
N GLY A 86 -18.57 20.96 16.22
CA GLY A 86 -18.68 22.30 16.81
C GLY A 86 -17.47 22.72 17.63
N ALA A 87 -16.32 22.04 17.47
CA ALA A 87 -15.06 22.52 18.03
C ALA A 87 -14.54 23.67 17.15
N GLU A 88 -14.42 24.87 17.74
CA GLU A 88 -13.68 25.99 17.14
C GLU A 88 -12.17 25.75 17.31
N ASP A 89 -11.38 26.21 16.33
CA ASP A 89 -9.91 26.29 16.37
C ASP A 89 -9.15 24.97 16.60
N VAL A 90 -9.48 23.93 15.84
CA VAL A 90 -8.79 22.64 15.91
C VAL A 90 -7.46 22.72 15.15
N GLU A 91 -6.37 22.99 15.88
CA GLU A 91 -5.04 23.03 15.30
C GLU A 91 -4.54 21.64 14.84
N PRO A 92 -3.76 21.58 13.73
CA PRO A 92 -3.08 20.37 13.32
C PRO A 92 -2.00 19.95 14.34
N VAL A 93 -2.05 18.69 14.75
CA VAL A 93 -1.02 17.99 15.55
C VAL A 93 0.16 17.59 14.67
N LEU A 94 -0.07 17.43 13.36
CA LEU A 94 0.96 17.09 12.39
C LEU A 94 1.83 18.32 12.09
N TRP A 95 3.08 18.31 12.56
CA TRP A 95 3.97 19.48 12.50
C TRP A 95 4.37 19.93 11.08
N TYR A 96 4.18 19.09 10.06
CA TYR A 96 4.36 19.43 8.63
C TYR A 96 3.03 19.52 7.88
N PHE A 97 1.91 19.69 8.60
CA PHE A 97 0.58 19.73 8.00
C PHE A 97 0.47 20.83 6.95
N GLU A 98 0.93 22.03 7.28
CA GLU A 98 0.86 23.19 6.40
C GLU A 98 1.65 22.96 5.10
N GLU A 99 2.82 22.32 5.19
CA GLU A 99 3.64 21.99 4.02
C GLU A 99 2.93 21.04 3.03
N MET A 100 1.99 20.23 3.52
CA MET A 100 1.21 19.27 2.71
C MET A 100 -0.17 19.81 2.31
N SER A 101 -0.54 21.05 2.69
CA SER A 101 -1.86 21.63 2.46
C SER A 101 -2.21 21.74 0.97
N PHE A 102 -1.22 21.79 0.08
CA PHE A 102 -1.41 21.81 -1.37
C PHE A 102 -2.15 20.58 -1.92
N LEU A 103 -2.16 19.45 -1.20
CA LEU A 103 -2.91 18.26 -1.57
C LEU A 103 -4.42 18.38 -1.28
N GLN A 104 -4.82 19.30 -0.40
CA GLN A 104 -6.21 19.46 0.04
C GLN A 104 -7.16 19.77 -1.14
N ALA A 105 -6.68 20.50 -2.16
CA ALA A 105 -7.45 20.85 -3.36
C ALA A 105 -7.85 19.65 -4.24
N GLN A 106 -7.22 18.49 -4.02
CA GLN A 106 -7.54 17.24 -4.71
C GLN A 106 -8.43 16.31 -3.90
N GLU A 107 -8.49 16.50 -2.58
CA GLU A 107 -9.30 15.69 -1.68
C GLU A 107 -10.74 16.20 -1.60
N THR A 108 -11.25 16.77 -2.70
CA THR A 108 -12.63 17.24 -2.78
C THR A 108 -13.57 16.10 -2.41
N PRO A 109 -14.59 16.35 -1.56
CA PRO A 109 -15.40 15.29 -1.03
C PRO A 109 -16.25 14.68 -2.15
N THR A 110 -16.03 13.41 -2.47
CA THR A 110 -17.08 12.62 -3.12
C THR A 110 -18.22 12.47 -2.13
N PRO A 111 -19.47 12.87 -2.46
CA PRO A 111 -20.59 12.73 -1.55
C PRO A 111 -20.82 11.26 -1.19
N SER A 112 -21.08 11.05 0.09
CA SER A 112 -21.14 9.76 0.77
C SER A 112 -22.13 8.80 0.13
N ILE A 113 -21.66 7.62 -0.29
CA ILE A 113 -22.53 6.45 -0.46
C ILE A 113 -22.76 5.91 0.95
N SER A 114 -23.88 6.30 1.56
CA SER A 114 -24.38 5.63 2.76
C SER A 114 -24.95 4.28 2.36
N THR A 115 -24.48 3.20 2.97
CA THR A 115 -25.32 2.13 3.55
C THR A 115 -24.40 1.21 4.35
N MET A 116 -24.38 1.41 5.67
CA MET A 116 -23.94 0.48 6.71
C MET A 116 -22.86 -0.56 6.32
N ASP A 117 -21.61 -0.17 6.62
CA ASP A 117 -20.39 -0.96 6.81
C ASP A 117 -20.06 -2.07 5.80
N THR A 118 -19.29 -1.71 4.77
CA THR A 118 -18.32 -2.61 4.12
C THR A 118 -17.17 -1.80 3.55
N CYS A 119 -15.96 -2.30 3.81
CA CYS A 119 -14.68 -1.81 3.33
C CYS A 119 -14.70 -1.50 1.83
N GLN A 120 -14.34 -0.28 1.44
CA GLN A 120 -13.91 0.03 0.07
C GLN A 120 -12.85 1.13 0.12
N GLU A 121 -11.59 0.68 0.12
CA GLU A 121 -10.47 1.45 -0.41
C GLU A 121 -10.82 1.90 -1.82
N THR A 122 -10.94 3.21 -2.02
CA THR A 122 -10.79 3.80 -3.35
C THR A 122 -9.30 3.85 -3.66
N SER A 123 -8.76 2.68 -3.98
CA SER A 123 -7.47 2.54 -4.62
C SER A 123 -7.58 3.16 -6.01
N THR A 124 -7.14 4.42 -6.15
CA THR A 124 -6.70 4.93 -7.45
C THR A 124 -5.40 4.21 -7.82
N LEU A 125 -5.53 2.95 -8.20
CA LEU A 125 -4.52 2.23 -8.97
C LEU A 125 -4.51 2.88 -10.35
N ASP A 126 -3.54 3.77 -10.58
CA ASP A 126 -3.14 4.09 -11.95
C ASP A 126 -1.99 3.14 -12.29
N GLU A 127 -2.38 2.07 -12.97
CA GLU A 127 -1.60 0.90 -13.31
C GLU A 127 -0.58 1.27 -14.40
N PHE A 128 0.68 0.95 -14.15
CA PHE A 128 1.73 0.97 -15.16
C PHE A 128 1.37 -0.03 -16.27
N HIS A 129 1.01 0.45 -17.47
CA HIS A 129 1.11 -0.37 -18.68
C HIS A 129 2.19 0.18 -19.60
N GLU A 130 3.05 -0.74 -19.99
CA GLU A 130 4.11 -0.62 -20.97
C GLU A 130 3.52 -1.06 -22.31
N GLU A 131 3.43 -0.16 -23.30
CA GLU A 131 3.39 -0.59 -24.69
C GLU A 131 4.39 0.19 -25.52
N ASN A 132 5.19 -0.63 -26.19
CA ASN A 132 6.28 -0.37 -27.11
C ASN A 132 5.71 0.10 -28.46
N CYS A 133 6.10 1.28 -28.91
CA CYS A 133 5.83 1.78 -30.25
C CYS A 133 7.06 1.60 -31.13
N ASN A 134 6.90 0.93 -32.26
CA ASN A 134 7.76 1.14 -33.43
C ASN A 134 6.86 1.18 -34.67
N GLU A 135 6.72 2.37 -35.24
CA GLU A 135 6.43 2.57 -36.65
C GLU A 135 7.73 2.35 -37.44
N ASP A 136 7.67 1.66 -38.58
CA ASP A 136 8.25 2.27 -39.78
C ASP A 136 7.73 1.67 -41.09
N ALA A 137 7.77 2.51 -42.11
CA ALA A 137 7.03 2.44 -43.36
C ALA A 137 7.61 1.51 -44.45
N ASN A 138 6.70 0.92 -45.23
CA ASN A 138 6.67 0.74 -46.69
C ASN A 138 7.99 0.62 -47.50
N ASN A 139 8.22 -0.51 -48.19
CA ASN A 139 8.16 -0.59 -49.67
C ASN A 139 8.26 -2.06 -50.17
N GLY A 140 7.55 -2.39 -51.25
CA GLY A 140 7.40 -3.75 -51.76
C GLY A 140 8.49 -4.22 -52.73
N THR A 141 8.54 -5.54 -52.96
CA THR A 141 8.82 -6.19 -54.26
C THR A 141 8.35 -7.66 -54.20
N ARG A 142 7.68 -8.11 -55.27
CA ARG A 142 7.17 -9.48 -55.56
C ARG A 142 8.31 -10.52 -55.55
N TYR A 143 8.02 -11.79 -55.21
CA TYR A 143 8.22 -13.00 -56.04
C TYR A 143 7.75 -14.29 -55.31
N THR A 144 6.78 -14.98 -55.95
CA THR A 144 6.52 -16.44 -56.11
C THR A 144 6.57 -17.47 -54.96
N ALA A 145 5.39 -18.08 -54.75
CA ALA A 145 5.05 -19.52 -54.77
C ALA A 145 5.40 -20.49 -53.61
N ASN A 146 4.32 -21.09 -53.09
CA ASN A 146 4.08 -22.52 -52.76
C ASN A 146 4.57 -23.17 -51.43
N VAL A 147 3.61 -23.51 -50.53
CA VAL A 147 3.12 -24.87 -50.14
C VAL A 147 2.77 -24.98 -48.64
N GLY A 148 1.52 -25.42 -48.31
CA GLY A 148 1.25 -26.32 -47.17
C GLY A 148 0.28 -25.84 -46.07
N PRO A 149 -0.59 -26.71 -45.48
CA PRO A 149 -1.89 -26.30 -44.92
C PRO A 149 -1.96 -26.08 -43.40
N SER A 150 -2.84 -25.15 -43.06
CA SER A 150 -3.41 -24.74 -41.77
C SER A 150 -3.63 -25.85 -40.70
N LYS A 151 -3.15 -25.55 -39.49
CA LYS A 151 -3.81 -25.92 -38.21
C LYS A 151 -4.14 -24.62 -37.47
N ASN A 152 -5.43 -24.29 -37.43
CA ASN A 152 -5.98 -23.10 -36.79
C ASN A 152 -5.72 -23.08 -35.26
N THR A 153 -4.65 -22.44 -34.81
CA THR A 153 -4.60 -21.86 -33.46
C THR A 153 -5.31 -20.51 -33.50
N LYS A 154 -6.56 -20.48 -33.02
CA LYS A 154 -7.32 -19.25 -32.82
C LYS A 154 -6.54 -18.34 -31.87
N ILE A 155 -5.89 -17.33 -32.42
CA ILE A 155 -5.31 -16.21 -31.68
C ILE A 155 -6.47 -15.53 -30.97
N LYS A 156 -6.52 -15.65 -29.63
CA LYS A 156 -7.50 -14.95 -28.80
C LYS A 156 -7.17 -13.47 -28.86
N LYS A 157 -8.11 -12.65 -29.37
CA LYS A 157 -8.02 -11.19 -29.30
C LYS A 157 -7.79 -10.76 -27.84
N PRO A 158 -7.03 -9.68 -27.60
CA PRO A 158 -6.89 -9.14 -26.25
C PRO A 158 -8.29 -8.79 -25.73
N LEU A 159 -8.63 -9.36 -24.57
CA LEU A 159 -9.92 -9.17 -23.94
C LEU A 159 -9.97 -7.75 -23.35
N HIS A 160 -11.14 -7.12 -23.38
CA HIS A 160 -11.33 -5.77 -22.86
C HIS A 160 -10.92 -5.72 -21.37
N PRO A 161 -10.36 -4.62 -20.83
CA PRO A 161 -9.92 -4.52 -19.43
C PRO A 161 -10.99 -4.95 -18.41
N THR A 162 -12.27 -4.76 -18.75
CA THR A 162 -13.40 -5.26 -17.97
C THR A 162 -13.47 -6.79 -17.91
N ASP A 163 -13.18 -7.48 -19.00
CA ASP A 163 -13.19 -8.94 -19.05
C ASP A 163 -11.99 -9.56 -18.31
N GLU A 164 -10.86 -8.83 -18.23
CA GLU A 164 -9.71 -9.21 -17.43
C GLU A 164 -9.98 -9.05 -15.93
N LEU A 165 -10.61 -7.95 -15.52
CA LEU A 165 -11.12 -7.76 -14.16
C LEU A 165 -12.14 -8.84 -13.79
N ILE A 166 -13.07 -9.16 -14.69
CA ILE A 166 -14.04 -10.25 -14.49
C ILE A 166 -13.33 -11.59 -14.38
N GLN A 167 -12.29 -11.87 -15.18
CA GLN A 167 -11.50 -13.08 -15.04
C GLN A 167 -10.70 -13.14 -13.74
N LEU A 168 -10.13 -12.02 -13.29
CA LEU A 168 -9.36 -11.94 -12.05
C LEU A 168 -10.29 -12.14 -10.84
N ALA A 169 -11.45 -11.48 -10.83
CA ALA A 169 -12.50 -11.69 -9.84
C ALA A 169 -12.98 -13.14 -9.86
N THR A 170 -13.24 -13.70 -11.04
CA THR A 170 -13.65 -15.11 -11.20
C THR A 170 -12.55 -16.07 -10.72
N ARG A 171 -11.27 -15.75 -10.92
CA ARG A 171 -10.13 -16.55 -10.45
C ARG A 171 -10.02 -16.52 -8.93
N ARG A 172 -10.19 -15.35 -8.30
CA ARG A 172 -10.22 -15.20 -6.84
C ARG A 172 -11.42 -15.90 -6.21
N LEU A 173 -12.60 -15.79 -6.83
CA LEU A 173 -13.81 -16.50 -6.38
C LEU A 173 -13.75 -18.02 -6.58
N LYS A 174 -12.94 -18.49 -7.55
CA LYS A 174 -12.70 -19.91 -7.81
C LYS A 174 -11.46 -20.45 -7.10
N GLN A 175 -10.67 -19.62 -6.42
CA GLN A 175 -9.63 -20.14 -5.55
C GLN A 175 -10.34 -20.86 -4.41
N PRO A 176 -10.15 -22.18 -4.26
CA PRO A 176 -10.66 -22.86 -3.08
C PRO A 176 -10.03 -22.16 -1.88
N GLU A 177 -10.84 -21.70 -0.93
CA GLU A 177 -10.34 -21.20 0.35
C GLU A 177 -9.38 -22.25 0.90
N ASP A 178 -8.13 -21.83 1.10
CA ASP A 178 -7.13 -22.71 1.68
C ASP A 178 -7.62 -23.11 3.08
N ASP A 179 -7.33 -24.34 3.51
CA ASP A 179 -7.75 -24.80 4.83
C ASP A 179 -7.13 -23.91 5.93
N CYS A 180 -5.98 -23.29 5.65
CA CYS A 180 -5.39 -22.23 6.47
C CYS A 180 -6.30 -21.01 6.64
N ASP A 181 -6.96 -20.55 5.58
CA ASP A 181 -7.85 -19.38 5.63
C ASP A 181 -9.09 -19.67 6.49
N LYS A 182 -9.66 -20.88 6.37
CA LYS A 182 -10.80 -21.31 7.19
C LYS A 182 -10.43 -21.37 8.67
N VAL A 183 -9.26 -21.94 8.99
CA VAL A 183 -8.77 -22.04 10.36
C VAL A 183 -8.46 -20.64 10.93
N ALA A 184 -7.84 -19.76 10.15
CA ALA A 184 -7.57 -18.39 10.56
C ALA A 184 -8.86 -17.60 10.83
N ALA A 185 -9.88 -17.76 9.97
CA ALA A 185 -11.19 -17.16 10.18
C ALA A 185 -11.86 -17.65 11.47
N ALA A 186 -11.80 -18.95 11.76
CA ALA A 186 -12.33 -19.53 12.99
C ALA A 186 -11.59 -18.98 14.23
N TRP A 187 -10.26 -18.90 14.20
CA TRP A 187 -9.47 -18.32 15.30
C TRP A 187 -9.79 -16.84 15.54
N ALA A 188 -10.01 -16.07 14.48
CA ALA A 188 -10.39 -14.67 14.60
C ALA A 188 -11.76 -14.49 15.28
N VAL A 189 -12.69 -15.42 15.08
CA VAL A 189 -13.99 -15.45 15.78
C VAL A 189 -13.79 -15.75 17.26
N GLU A 190 -13.00 -16.75 17.61
CA GLU A 190 -12.74 -17.11 19.01
C GLU A 190 -12.00 -16.00 19.77
N LEU A 191 -11.01 -15.34 19.13
CA LEU A 191 -10.30 -14.22 19.72
C LEU A 191 -11.24 -13.04 20.03
N ARG A 192 -12.21 -12.77 19.15
CA ARG A 192 -13.21 -11.68 19.35
C ARG A 192 -14.17 -11.94 20.51
N LYS A 193 -14.41 -13.21 20.87
CA LYS A 193 -15.26 -13.57 22.01
C LYS A 193 -14.57 -13.38 23.37
N MET A 194 -13.25 -13.30 23.40
CA MET A 194 -12.48 -13.14 24.64
C MET A 194 -12.62 -11.72 25.19
N ASP A 195 -12.56 -11.59 26.52
CA ASP A 195 -12.42 -10.29 27.19
C ASP A 195 -11.19 -9.52 26.66
N PRO A 196 -11.22 -8.18 26.51
CA PRO A 196 -10.11 -7.41 25.97
C PRO A 196 -8.76 -7.68 26.63
N ARG A 197 -8.73 -7.92 27.94
CA ARG A 197 -7.49 -8.24 28.67
C ARG A 197 -6.94 -9.62 28.29
N GLN A 198 -7.83 -10.59 28.12
CA GLN A 198 -7.46 -11.95 27.65
C GLN A 198 -6.99 -11.93 26.19
N GLN A 199 -7.60 -11.10 25.34
CA GLN A 199 -7.13 -10.91 23.96
C GLN A 199 -5.69 -10.41 23.89
N MET A 200 -5.27 -9.53 24.82
CA MET A 200 -3.89 -9.05 24.87
C MET A 200 -2.91 -10.19 25.15
N PHE A 201 -3.22 -11.06 26.13
CA PHE A 201 -2.38 -12.22 26.44
C PHE A 201 -2.34 -13.22 25.30
N ALA A 202 -3.50 -13.52 24.68
CA ALA A 202 -3.59 -14.41 23.53
C ALA A 202 -2.77 -13.87 22.32
N LYS A 203 -2.88 -12.58 22.00
CA LYS A 203 -2.11 -11.94 20.93
C LYS A 203 -0.60 -12.02 21.18
N LYS A 204 -0.16 -11.79 22.42
CA LYS A 204 1.26 -11.94 22.79
C LYS A 204 1.73 -13.37 22.55
N ALA A 205 1.00 -14.37 23.06
CA ALA A 205 1.37 -15.78 22.90
C ALA A 205 1.42 -16.20 21.42
N ILE A 206 0.46 -15.77 20.60
CA ILE A 206 0.46 -16.04 19.15
C ILE A 206 1.70 -15.42 18.49
N ASN A 207 2.00 -14.16 18.79
CA ASN A 207 3.18 -13.49 18.22
C ASN A 207 4.48 -14.16 18.62
N ASP A 208 4.61 -14.58 19.89
CA ASP A 208 5.79 -15.31 20.37
C ASP A 208 5.94 -16.64 19.63
N ILE A 209 4.85 -17.40 19.43
CA ILE A 209 4.85 -18.65 18.66
C ILE A 209 5.29 -18.40 17.21
N LEU A 210 4.75 -17.35 16.56
CA LEU A 210 5.11 -17.00 15.19
C LEU A 210 6.58 -16.57 15.08
N PHE A 211 7.07 -15.80 16.05
CA PHE A 211 8.46 -15.38 16.12
C PHE A 211 9.41 -16.57 16.23
N GLU A 212 9.19 -17.47 17.21
CA GLU A 212 10.00 -18.68 17.37
C GLU A 212 9.91 -19.60 16.14
N GLY A 213 8.74 -19.65 15.49
CA GLY A 213 8.54 -20.39 14.23
C GLY A 213 9.40 -19.82 13.09
N GLN A 214 9.43 -18.50 12.93
CA GLN A 214 10.25 -17.82 11.92
C GLN A 214 11.75 -17.94 12.20
N MET A 215 12.13 -17.97 13.48
CA MET A 215 13.52 -18.17 13.91
C MET A 215 13.98 -19.63 13.83
N GLY A 216 13.07 -20.58 13.55
CA GLY A 216 13.38 -22.01 13.48
C GLY A 216 13.62 -22.67 14.83
N THR A 217 13.23 -22.01 15.91
CA THR A 217 13.44 -22.43 17.31
C THR A 217 12.18 -23.00 17.97
N LEU A 218 11.03 -22.96 17.27
CA LEU A 218 9.79 -23.57 17.73
C LEU A 218 9.84 -25.10 17.68
N HIS A 219 9.64 -25.76 18.82
CA HIS A 219 9.66 -27.22 18.98
C HIS A 219 8.44 -27.72 19.78
N ARG A 220 8.27 -29.06 19.83
CA ARG A 220 7.08 -29.74 20.41
C ARG A 220 6.69 -29.30 21.83
N HIS A 221 7.67 -28.86 22.61
CA HIS A 221 7.50 -28.45 24.02
C HIS A 221 7.68 -26.94 24.24
N SER A 222 7.69 -26.10 23.20
CA SER A 222 7.92 -24.65 23.35
C SER A 222 6.73 -23.89 23.93
N VAL A 223 5.52 -24.45 23.89
CA VAL A 223 4.30 -23.80 24.38
C VAL A 223 3.82 -24.48 25.65
N GLU A 224 3.89 -23.75 26.77
CA GLU A 224 3.34 -24.17 28.05
C GLU A 224 2.19 -23.24 28.44
N ILE A 225 0.99 -23.79 28.63
CA ILE A 225 -0.19 -23.03 29.00
C ILE A 225 -0.38 -23.12 30.52
N ASN A 226 -0.32 -21.98 31.21
CA ASN A 226 -0.50 -21.88 32.66
C ASN A 226 0.46 -22.77 33.45
N ALA A 227 1.74 -22.79 33.07
CA ALA A 227 2.76 -23.54 33.80
C ALA A 227 2.78 -23.15 35.29
N SER A 228 2.64 -24.15 36.16
CA SER A 228 2.79 -23.96 37.60
C SER A 228 4.26 -23.81 37.92
N HIS A 229 4.69 -22.60 38.29
CA HIS A 229 5.98 -22.43 38.93
C HIS A 229 5.92 -23.14 40.29
N ALA A 230 6.47 -24.36 40.36
CA ALA A 230 6.75 -25.00 41.62
C ALA A 230 7.76 -24.11 42.34
N SER A 231 7.29 -23.38 43.37
CA SER A 231 8.16 -22.67 44.29
C SER A 231 9.13 -23.69 44.87
N THR A 232 10.38 -23.66 44.43
CA THR A 232 11.47 -24.36 45.10
C THR A 232 11.61 -23.75 46.49
N SER A 233 10.92 -24.33 47.47
CA SER A 233 11.21 -24.14 48.88
C SER A 233 12.63 -24.65 49.12
N ASN A 234 13.60 -23.74 49.08
CA ASN A 234 14.90 -23.97 49.69
C ASN A 234 14.65 -24.31 51.16
N THR A 235 14.79 -25.59 51.50
CA THR A 235 14.90 -26.03 52.89
C THR A 235 16.39 -26.00 53.23
N VAL A 236 16.67 -25.32 54.34
CA VAL A 236 17.98 -25.01 54.95
C VAL A 236 18.85 -26.25 55.09
#